data_AF-A0AAV4EBA9-F1
#
_entry.id   AF-A0AAV4EBA9-F1
#
_cell.length_a   1.000
_cell.length_b   1.000
_cell.length_c   1.000
_cell.angle_alpha   90.00
_cell.angle_beta   90.00
_cell.angle_gamma   90.00
#
_symmetry.space_group_name_H-M   'P 1'
#
loop_
_entity.id
_entity.type
_entity.pdbx_description
1 polymer ?
#
loop_
_entity_poly.entity_id
_entity_poly.type
_entity_poly.pdbx_seq_one_letter_code
_entity_poly.pdbx_strand_id
1 'polypeptide(L)'
;MLTEASAYLYLATAKRAYFSHVTILVPHSWAPDAAWSPATSELFSNADVIVQDPPASLARKRRSSGDTIAQHEKDPSPLSTPSPRTGWDGGQGTPPPGRHLSGASTRSYGGCGVAGVRINIFTDIFKPRRKYQGRLFVHEWAKFRWGVFEEFARDGEQQFYFSPTTGNLEAVRCNIHMVGRIYRVNPTTGRAELCHIVDPQTGMYDENCVFSPYTLGRYNDNITASIMDREFVPTVSKETKAVLEEYSSATTTAAITS
;
A
#
# COMPACT_ATOMS: atom_id res chain seq x y z
N MET A 1 -7.02 -8.10 -12.60
CA MET A 1 -7.14 -7.53 -11.24
C MET A 1 -8.38 -8.05 -10.49
N LEU A 2 -9.61 -7.70 -10.90
CA LEU A 2 -10.82 -8.01 -10.11
C LEU A 2 -11.13 -9.50 -9.99
N THR A 3 -10.94 -10.27 -11.05
CA THR A 3 -11.07 -11.74 -11.02
C THR A 3 -10.10 -12.37 -10.02
N GLU A 4 -8.82 -12.00 -10.10
CA GLU A 4 -7.77 -12.43 -9.16
C GLU A 4 -8.11 -12.01 -7.72
N ALA A 5 -8.60 -10.79 -7.53
CA ALA A 5 -9.02 -10.28 -6.23
C ALA A 5 -10.18 -11.09 -5.64
N SER A 6 -11.19 -11.42 -6.45
CA SER A 6 -12.36 -12.19 -6.03
C SER A 6 -11.97 -13.60 -5.59
N ALA A 7 -11.17 -14.29 -6.41
CA ALA A 7 -10.64 -15.62 -6.08
C ALA A 7 -9.82 -15.59 -4.79
N TYR A 8 -8.95 -14.59 -4.65
CA TYR A 8 -8.11 -14.43 -3.47
C TYR A 8 -8.94 -14.12 -2.21
N LEU A 9 -9.91 -13.20 -2.29
CA LEU A 9 -10.82 -12.86 -1.17
C LEU A 9 -11.61 -14.08 -0.71
N TYR A 10 -12.11 -14.88 -1.65
CA TYR A 10 -12.85 -16.10 -1.37
C TYR A 10 -12.02 -17.08 -0.55
N LEU A 11 -10.76 -17.32 -0.96
CA LEU A 11 -9.86 -18.20 -0.21
C LEU A 11 -9.47 -17.62 1.15
N ALA A 12 -9.08 -16.34 1.19
CA ALA A 12 -8.64 -15.68 2.42
C ALA A 12 -9.75 -15.60 3.48
N THR A 13 -11.02 -15.60 3.07
CA THR A 13 -12.17 -15.55 3.98
C THR A 13 -12.73 -16.93 4.30
N ALA A 14 -12.03 -18.02 3.97
CA ALA A 14 -12.53 -19.39 4.12
C ALA A 14 -13.88 -19.60 3.42
N LYS A 15 -13.95 -19.15 2.16
CA LYS A 15 -15.10 -19.28 1.25
C LYS A 15 -16.34 -18.47 1.66
N ARG A 16 -16.16 -17.35 2.38
CA ARG A 16 -17.27 -16.55 2.93
C ARG A 16 -17.59 -15.28 2.14
N ALA A 17 -16.64 -14.73 1.39
CA ALA A 17 -16.86 -13.51 0.61
C ALA A 17 -16.14 -13.55 -0.74
N TYR A 18 -16.79 -13.03 -1.78
CA TYR A 18 -16.21 -12.87 -3.11
C TYR A 18 -16.88 -11.69 -3.81
N PHE A 19 -16.27 -11.16 -4.87
CA PHE A 19 -16.91 -10.19 -5.75
C PHE A 19 -17.74 -10.94 -6.79
N SER A 20 -19.06 -10.78 -6.75
CA SER A 20 -19.97 -11.45 -7.69
C SER A 20 -20.18 -10.62 -8.95
N HIS A 21 -20.73 -9.41 -8.80
CA HIS A 21 -20.98 -8.48 -9.90
C HIS A 21 -20.22 -7.18 -9.65
N VAL A 22 -19.49 -6.73 -10.66
CA VAL A 22 -18.77 -5.45 -10.64
C VAL A 22 -19.17 -4.63 -11.85
N THR A 23 -19.79 -3.47 -11.61
CA THR A 23 -20.09 -2.48 -12.64
C THR A 23 -18.93 -1.47 -12.72
N ILE A 24 -18.38 -1.26 -13.91
CA ILE A 24 -17.37 -0.25 -14.17
C ILE A 24 -18.01 0.89 -14.95
N LEU A 25 -18.01 2.09 -14.34
CA LEU A 25 -18.39 3.32 -15.04
C LEU A 25 -17.26 3.75 -15.98
N VAL A 26 -17.58 3.86 -17.26
CA VAL A 26 -16.66 4.40 -18.28
C VAL A 26 -17.12 5.79 -18.74
N PRO A 27 -16.19 6.74 -18.94
CA PRO A 27 -16.55 8.08 -19.40
C PRO A 27 -17.27 8.06 -20.76
N HIS A 28 -18.26 8.93 -20.92
CA HIS A 28 -18.97 9.12 -22.19
C HIS A 28 -18.05 9.58 -23.35
N SER A 29 -16.89 10.15 -23.03
CA SER A 29 -15.89 10.57 -24.03
C SER A 29 -15.12 9.42 -24.67
N TRP A 30 -15.24 8.19 -24.13
CA TRP A 30 -14.59 7.02 -24.73
C TRP A 30 -15.39 6.54 -25.94
N ALA A 31 -14.69 5.94 -26.92
CA ALA A 31 -15.34 5.38 -28.10
C ALA A 31 -16.37 4.31 -27.66
N PRO A 32 -17.64 4.41 -28.08
CA PRO A 32 -18.67 3.52 -27.60
C PRO A 32 -18.41 2.09 -28.07
N ASP A 33 -18.49 1.14 -27.13
CA ASP A 33 -18.44 -0.29 -27.40
C ASP A 33 -19.85 -0.87 -27.30
N ALA A 34 -20.22 -1.75 -28.24
CA ALA A 34 -21.53 -2.42 -28.25
C ALA A 34 -21.75 -3.31 -27.01
N ALA A 35 -20.69 -3.70 -26.30
CA ALA A 35 -20.76 -4.44 -25.06
C ALA A 35 -21.14 -3.58 -23.84
N TRP A 36 -21.21 -2.24 -23.98
CA TRP A 36 -21.49 -1.34 -22.86
C TRP A 36 -22.97 -0.94 -22.83
N SER A 37 -23.52 -0.86 -21.63
CA SER A 37 -24.91 -0.42 -21.39
C SER A 37 -24.92 0.97 -20.73
N PRO A 38 -25.99 1.77 -20.83
CA PRO A 38 -26.08 2.99 -20.05
C PRO A 38 -26.09 2.69 -18.55
N ALA A 39 -25.37 3.49 -17.76
CA ALA A 39 -25.47 3.44 -16.30
C ALA A 39 -26.90 3.76 -15.88
N THR A 40 -27.41 3.05 -14.87
CA THR A 40 -28.79 3.22 -14.41
C THR A 40 -28.84 3.99 -13.10
N SER A 41 -28.06 3.55 -12.12
CA SER A 41 -28.00 4.11 -10.75
C SER A 41 -26.58 4.44 -10.30
N GLU A 42 -25.60 3.97 -11.06
CA GLU A 42 -24.19 4.12 -10.80
C GLU A 42 -23.73 5.51 -11.25
N LEU A 43 -23.12 6.26 -10.33
CA LEU A 43 -22.59 7.61 -10.55
C LEU A 43 -21.14 7.69 -10.07
N PHE A 44 -20.37 8.63 -10.62
CA PHE A 44 -19.03 8.88 -10.10
C PHE A 44 -19.05 9.30 -8.61
N SER A 45 -20.08 10.04 -8.19
CA SER A 45 -20.22 10.55 -6.82
C SER A 45 -20.57 9.50 -5.78
N ASN A 46 -21.18 8.37 -6.17
CA ASN A 46 -21.52 7.26 -5.28
C ASN A 46 -20.59 6.05 -5.43
N ALA A 47 -19.50 6.18 -6.20
CA ALA A 47 -18.56 5.11 -6.42
C ALA A 47 -17.73 4.82 -5.16
N ASP A 48 -17.72 3.55 -4.73
CA ASP A 48 -16.85 3.06 -3.65
C ASP A 48 -15.37 3.07 -4.05
N VAL A 49 -15.11 2.88 -5.35
CA VAL A 49 -13.77 2.77 -5.93
C VAL A 49 -13.60 3.79 -7.05
N ILE A 50 -12.59 4.65 -6.93
CA ILE A 50 -12.25 5.66 -7.94
C ILE A 50 -10.90 5.32 -8.55
N VAL A 51 -10.84 5.29 -9.88
CA VAL A 51 -9.58 5.17 -10.63
C VAL A 51 -9.11 6.57 -11.04
N GLN A 52 -7.90 6.94 -10.65
CA GLN A 52 -7.34 8.27 -10.93
C GLN A 52 -5.83 8.19 -11.18
N ASP A 53 -5.24 9.25 -11.72
CA ASP A 53 -3.78 9.30 -11.88
C ASP A 53 -3.06 9.42 -10.53
N PRO A 54 -1.83 8.86 -10.41
CA PRO A 54 -1.04 9.04 -9.21
C PRO A 54 -0.70 10.53 -9.02
N PRO A 55 -0.68 11.03 -7.77
CA PRO A 55 -0.30 12.42 -7.50
C PRO A 55 1.10 12.73 -8.04
N ALA A 56 1.30 13.97 -8.50
CA ALA A 56 2.52 14.42 -9.18
C ALA A 56 3.81 14.20 -8.35
N SER A 57 3.71 14.19 -7.01
CA SER A 57 4.80 13.89 -6.09
C SER A 57 5.36 12.47 -6.24
N LEU A 58 4.51 11.50 -6.63
CA LEU A 58 4.91 10.12 -6.92
C LEU A 58 5.42 9.96 -8.36
N ALA A 59 4.96 10.80 -9.29
CA ALA A 59 5.40 10.80 -10.69
C ALA A 59 6.83 11.35 -10.86
N ARG A 60 7.22 12.36 -10.05
CA ARG A 60 8.49 13.09 -10.20
C ARG A 60 9.74 12.30 -9.77
N LYS A 61 9.61 11.34 -8.85
CA LYS A 61 10.77 10.63 -8.25
C LYS A 61 11.43 9.59 -9.19
N ARG A 62 10.91 9.38 -10.40
CA ARG A 62 11.47 8.44 -11.40
C ARG A 62 12.22 9.12 -12.55
N ARG A 63 12.25 10.45 -12.63
CA ARG A 63 12.91 11.20 -13.71
C ARG A 63 14.27 11.81 -13.36
N SER A 64 14.67 11.88 -12.09
CA SER A 64 15.93 12.54 -11.68
C SER A 64 17.11 11.57 -11.48
N SER A 65 17.30 10.61 -12.39
CA SER A 65 18.64 10.08 -12.69
C SER A 65 19.04 10.69 -14.03
N GLY A 66 19.62 11.88 -13.98
CA GLY A 66 20.04 12.64 -15.16
C GLY A 66 19.85 14.15 -14.96
N ASP A 67 20.93 14.81 -14.54
CA ASP A 67 21.36 16.17 -14.84
C ASP A 67 20.36 17.35 -14.71
N THR A 68 20.62 18.28 -13.78
CA THR A 68 21.46 19.49 -14.01
C THR A 68 21.23 20.48 -12.87
N ILE A 69 22.33 21.06 -12.40
CA ILE A 69 22.41 22.18 -11.47
C ILE A 69 21.64 23.39 -12.04
N ALA A 70 20.75 23.98 -11.26
CA ALA A 70 20.35 25.37 -11.43
C ALA A 70 20.30 26.04 -10.05
N GLN A 71 21.24 26.94 -9.84
CA GLN A 71 21.32 27.86 -8.72
C GLN A 71 20.22 28.93 -8.81
N HIS A 72 19.77 29.42 -7.66
CA HIS A 72 19.30 30.78 -7.34
C HIS A 72 18.60 30.65 -5.97
N GLU A 73 18.74 31.48 -4.95
CA GLU A 73 19.62 32.60 -4.61
C GLU A 73 19.40 32.81 -3.09
N LYS A 74 20.39 33.39 -2.41
CA LYS A 74 20.39 33.71 -0.98
C LYS A 74 19.25 34.66 -0.59
N ASP A 75 18.74 34.53 0.64
CA ASP A 75 18.93 35.59 1.65
C ASP A 75 18.62 35.12 3.10
N PRO A 76 19.14 35.84 4.13
CA PRO A 76 19.64 35.24 5.37
C PRO A 76 18.66 35.27 6.56
N SER A 77 18.94 34.42 7.55
CA SER A 77 18.26 34.32 8.87
C SER A 77 18.43 35.59 9.74
N PRO A 78 17.75 35.72 10.92
CA PRO A 78 18.23 35.01 12.13
C PRO A 78 17.18 34.60 13.20
N LEU A 79 17.59 33.59 13.99
CA LEU A 79 17.28 33.25 15.40
C LEU A 79 15.81 33.03 15.87
N SER A 80 15.54 31.81 16.38
CA SER A 80 15.15 31.59 17.78
C SER A 80 15.10 30.09 18.14
N THR A 81 15.25 29.83 19.43
CA THR A 81 15.56 28.60 20.17
C THR A 81 14.53 27.46 20.11
N PRO A 82 14.93 26.21 20.44
CA PRO A 82 14.01 25.07 20.50
C PRO A 82 13.25 25.04 21.83
N SER A 83 11.95 24.74 21.79
CA SER A 83 11.19 24.31 22.96
C SER A 83 10.20 23.20 22.56
N PRO A 84 9.99 22.18 23.41
CA PRO A 84 9.42 20.90 23.01
C PRO A 84 7.90 20.94 23.07
N ARG A 85 7.22 20.43 22.04
CA ARG A 85 5.77 20.15 22.12
C ARG A 85 5.42 18.83 21.44
N THR A 86 5.12 17.88 22.32
CA THR A 86 4.01 16.93 22.18
C THR A 86 2.76 17.62 21.61
N GLY A 87 2.19 17.05 20.55
CA GLY A 87 0.93 17.50 19.97
C GLY A 87 0.74 16.93 18.56
N TRP A 88 0.04 15.81 18.45
CA TRP A 88 -0.59 15.40 17.19
C TRP A 88 -1.75 16.38 16.92
N ASP A 89 -1.44 17.52 16.30
CA ASP A 89 -2.46 18.38 15.74
C ASP A 89 -3.00 17.70 14.47
N GLY A 90 -4.32 17.48 14.45
CA GLY A 90 -5.08 16.91 13.33
C GLY A 90 -5.11 17.80 12.08
N GLY A 91 -3.96 18.31 11.65
CA GLY A 91 -3.76 19.09 10.46
C GLY A 91 -3.59 18.21 9.22
N GLN A 92 -4.01 18.77 8.09
CA GLN A 92 -3.83 18.29 6.72
C GLN A 92 -2.34 18.22 6.33
N GLY A 93 -1.54 17.46 7.06
CA GLY A 93 -0.20 17.08 6.63
C GLY A 93 -0.37 16.10 5.47
N THR A 94 0.02 16.51 4.26
CA THR A 94 0.35 15.53 3.23
C THR A 94 1.37 14.58 3.86
N PRO A 95 1.09 13.26 3.94
CA PRO A 95 2.07 12.35 4.53
C PRO A 95 3.38 12.53 3.76
N PRO A 96 4.55 12.45 4.43
CA PRO A 96 5.83 12.45 3.73
C PRO A 96 5.75 11.41 2.62
N PRO A 97 6.41 11.62 1.45
CA PRO A 97 6.27 10.76 0.29
C PRO A 97 6.82 9.37 0.62
N GLY A 98 5.92 8.58 1.21
CA GLY A 98 6.21 7.30 1.76
C GLY A 98 6.44 6.36 0.61
N ARG A 99 7.47 5.53 0.71
CA ARG A 99 7.85 4.60 -0.36
C ARG A 99 6.82 3.46 -0.59
N HIS A 100 5.62 3.60 -0.02
CA HIS A 100 4.60 2.58 0.16
C HIS A 100 3.17 3.02 -0.23
N LEU A 101 2.99 4.14 -0.93
CA LEU A 101 1.75 4.38 -1.69
C LEU A 101 1.80 3.55 -2.97
N SER A 102 1.71 2.23 -2.81
CA SER A 102 1.76 1.25 -3.89
C SER A 102 0.44 1.24 -4.64
N GLY A 103 0.14 2.32 -5.36
CA GLY A 103 -0.87 2.30 -6.41
C GLY A 103 -2.33 2.25 -5.96
N ALA A 104 -2.63 2.20 -4.66
CA ALA A 104 -3.98 2.39 -4.14
C ALA A 104 -3.97 2.94 -2.70
N SER A 105 -5.12 3.45 -2.24
CA SER A 105 -5.31 3.91 -0.86
C SER A 105 -6.79 3.95 -0.47
N THR A 106 -7.09 3.57 0.77
CA THR A 106 -8.42 3.66 1.36
C THR A 106 -8.52 4.86 2.29
N ARG A 107 -9.53 5.70 2.08
CA ARG A 107 -9.88 6.78 3.00
C ARG A 107 -10.79 6.22 4.09
N SER A 108 -10.43 6.42 5.36
CA SER A 108 -11.28 6.11 6.53
C SER A 108 -11.23 7.26 7.54
N TYR A 109 -12.29 7.40 8.32
CA TYR A 109 -12.34 8.29 9.49
C TYR A 109 -12.59 7.52 10.80
N GLY A 110 -12.88 6.22 10.71
CA GLY A 110 -13.19 5.37 11.84
C GLY A 110 -11.99 4.52 12.27
N GLY A 111 -12.13 3.91 13.46
CA GLY A 111 -11.17 2.94 13.98
C GLY A 111 -11.42 1.51 13.50
N CYS A 112 -10.89 0.54 14.26
CA CYS A 112 -11.06 -0.88 13.97
C CYS A 112 -12.54 -1.25 13.78
N GLY A 113 -12.87 -2.05 12.77
CA GLY A 113 -14.23 -2.53 12.55
C GLY A 113 -15.16 -1.53 11.86
N VAL A 114 -14.72 -0.29 11.62
CA VAL A 114 -15.51 0.75 10.96
C VAL A 114 -15.17 0.80 9.48
N ALA A 115 -16.19 0.74 8.62
CA ALA A 115 -16.01 0.85 7.18
C ALA A 115 -15.35 2.19 6.78
N GLY A 116 -14.50 2.11 5.76
CA GLY A 116 -13.94 3.26 5.07
C GLY A 116 -14.97 3.98 4.20
N VAL A 117 -14.54 5.10 3.64
CA VAL A 117 -15.37 6.01 2.84
C VAL A 117 -15.23 5.73 1.35
N ARG A 118 -14.01 5.47 0.89
CA ARG A 118 -13.70 5.21 -0.53
C ARG A 118 -12.31 4.60 -0.71
N ILE A 119 -12.14 3.87 -1.79
CA ILE A 119 -10.84 3.38 -2.30
C ILE A 119 -10.44 4.23 -3.50
N ASN A 120 -9.23 4.76 -3.50
CA ASN A 120 -8.61 5.37 -4.67
C ASN A 120 -7.58 4.38 -5.24
N ILE A 121 -7.73 4.03 -6.51
CA ILE A 121 -6.79 3.22 -7.28
C ILE A 121 -6.07 4.13 -8.26
N PHE A 122 -4.74 4.02 -8.33
CA PHE A 122 -3.93 4.82 -9.22
C PHE A 122 -3.68 4.10 -10.55
N THR A 123 -3.75 4.82 -11.67
CA THR A 123 -3.60 4.24 -13.03
C THR A 123 -2.29 3.48 -13.25
N ASP A 124 -1.26 3.73 -12.45
CA ASP A 124 0.02 3.07 -12.55
C ASP A 124 0.01 1.61 -12.08
N ILE A 125 -1.04 1.14 -11.40
CA ILE A 125 -1.22 -0.28 -11.06
C ILE A 125 -1.49 -1.15 -12.30
N PHE A 126 -2.03 -0.57 -13.36
CA PHE A 126 -2.39 -1.31 -14.58
C PHE A 126 -1.20 -1.49 -15.53
N LYS A 127 -0.02 -1.00 -15.16
CA LYS A 127 1.20 -1.17 -15.96
C LYS A 127 1.64 -2.65 -15.97
N PRO A 128 2.14 -3.19 -17.10
CA PRO A 128 2.45 -4.63 -17.24
C PRO A 128 3.45 -5.19 -16.22
N ARG A 129 4.29 -4.34 -15.63
CA ARG A 129 5.30 -4.74 -14.63
C ARG A 129 4.74 -4.91 -13.21
N ARG A 130 3.51 -4.46 -12.94
CA ARG A 130 2.89 -4.52 -11.62
C ARG A 130 2.33 -5.92 -11.37
N LYS A 131 2.84 -6.57 -10.32
CA LYS A 131 2.36 -7.86 -9.81
C LYS A 131 1.39 -7.63 -8.64
N TYR A 132 0.60 -8.64 -8.31
CA TYR A 132 -0.25 -8.69 -7.11
C TYR A 132 -1.38 -7.64 -7.08
N GLN A 133 -1.86 -7.20 -8.24
CA GLN A 133 -2.92 -6.19 -8.34
C GLN A 133 -4.20 -6.68 -7.63
N GLY A 134 -4.57 -7.96 -7.78
CA GLY A 134 -5.72 -8.51 -7.09
C GLY A 134 -5.57 -8.50 -5.56
N ARG A 135 -4.36 -8.80 -5.05
CA ARG A 135 -4.06 -8.76 -3.61
C ARG A 135 -4.06 -7.34 -3.06
N LEU A 136 -3.47 -6.39 -3.79
CA LEU A 136 -3.54 -4.97 -3.45
C LEU A 136 -5.00 -4.50 -3.35
N PHE A 137 -5.85 -4.91 -4.30
CA PHE A 137 -7.27 -4.57 -4.25
C PHE A 137 -7.95 -5.17 -3.01
N VAL A 138 -7.69 -6.44 -2.68
CA VAL A 138 -8.25 -7.06 -1.47
C VAL A 138 -7.74 -6.43 -0.18
N HIS A 139 -6.48 -6.03 -0.16
CA HIS A 139 -5.89 -5.30 0.95
C HIS A 139 -6.61 -3.95 1.20
N GLU A 140 -6.85 -3.16 0.15
CA GLU A 140 -7.65 -1.94 0.28
C GLU A 140 -9.12 -2.23 0.60
N TRP A 141 -9.71 -3.26 -0.03
CA TRP A 141 -11.09 -3.66 0.24
C TRP A 141 -11.31 -4.07 1.69
N ALA A 142 -10.36 -4.77 2.31
CA ALA A 142 -10.45 -5.16 3.71
C ALA A 142 -10.49 -3.92 4.62
N LYS A 143 -9.64 -2.92 4.36
CA LYS A 143 -9.68 -1.62 5.07
C LYS A 143 -11.01 -0.92 4.85
N PHE A 144 -11.49 -0.90 3.61
CA PHE A 144 -12.75 -0.23 3.24
C PHE A 144 -13.97 -0.90 3.86
N ARG A 145 -14.06 -2.24 3.83
CA ARG A 145 -15.26 -2.95 4.24
C ARG A 145 -15.29 -3.24 5.74
N TRP A 146 -14.13 -3.52 6.34
CA TRP A 146 -14.03 -4.04 7.70
C TRP A 146 -13.20 -3.17 8.63
N GLY A 147 -12.59 -2.09 8.16
CA GLY A 147 -11.79 -1.21 9.01
C GLY A 147 -10.60 -1.92 9.67
N VAL A 148 -10.00 -2.91 9.00
CA VAL A 148 -8.75 -3.52 9.47
C VAL A 148 -7.57 -2.57 9.22
N PHE A 149 -6.50 -2.69 10.01
CA PHE A 149 -5.32 -1.81 9.91
C PHE A 149 -4.16 -2.49 9.21
N GLU A 150 -3.21 -1.67 8.77
CA GLU A 150 -1.91 -2.15 8.31
C GLU A 150 -1.16 -2.86 9.45
N GLU A 151 -0.52 -3.98 9.12
CA GLU A 151 0.29 -4.76 10.06
C GLU A 151 1.81 -4.50 9.89
N PHE A 152 2.15 -3.42 9.21
CA PHE A 152 3.51 -2.93 9.04
C PHE A 152 3.56 -1.43 9.29
N ALA A 153 4.72 -0.98 9.78
CA ALA A 153 4.94 0.44 10.06
C ALA A 153 5.09 1.26 8.77
N ARG A 154 4.43 2.42 8.72
CA ARG A 154 4.57 3.41 7.65
C ARG A 154 5.76 4.33 7.89
N ASP A 155 6.17 5.05 6.85
CA ASP A 155 7.24 6.04 6.94
C ASP A 155 6.92 7.08 8.04
N GLY A 156 7.82 7.23 9.01
CA GLY A 156 7.65 8.10 10.18
C GLY A 156 7.00 7.44 11.40
N GLU A 157 6.48 6.21 11.27
CA GLU A 157 6.02 5.41 12.41
C GLU A 157 7.16 4.59 13.01
N GLN A 158 6.96 4.09 14.24
CA GLN A 158 7.93 3.24 14.91
C GLN A 158 8.15 1.94 14.13
N GLN A 159 9.36 1.80 13.58
CA GLN A 159 9.73 0.67 12.70
C GLN A 159 10.14 -0.59 13.46
N PHE A 160 10.66 -0.43 14.68
CA PHE A 160 11.22 -1.52 15.48
C PHE A 160 10.79 -1.41 16.95
N TYR A 161 10.72 -2.55 17.62
CA TYR A 161 10.40 -2.66 19.04
C TYR A 161 11.22 -3.78 19.70
N PHE A 162 11.46 -3.66 21.00
CA PHE A 162 12.02 -4.76 21.77
C PHE A 162 10.95 -5.80 22.05
N SER A 163 11.13 -7.00 21.50
CA SER A 163 10.20 -8.09 21.69
C SER A 163 10.48 -8.81 23.01
N PRO A 164 9.53 -8.84 23.96
CA PRO A 164 9.70 -9.61 25.18
C PRO A 164 9.70 -11.13 24.90
N THR A 165 9.13 -11.54 23.77
CA THR A 165 9.03 -12.96 23.37
C THR A 165 10.33 -13.48 22.78
N THR A 166 10.99 -12.70 21.91
CA THR A 166 12.24 -13.13 21.26
C THR A 166 13.48 -12.63 22.00
N GLY A 167 13.33 -11.63 22.89
CA GLY A 167 14.44 -10.95 23.55
C GLY A 167 15.26 -10.05 22.63
N ASN A 168 14.85 -9.89 21.37
CA ASN A 168 15.58 -9.17 20.35
C ASN A 168 14.86 -7.88 19.95
N LEU A 169 15.61 -6.97 19.32
CA LEU A 169 15.06 -5.86 18.58
C LEU A 169 14.42 -6.38 17.28
N GLU A 170 13.11 -6.26 17.16
CA GLU A 170 12.31 -6.81 16.07
C GLU A 170 11.67 -5.70 15.23
N ALA A 171 11.51 -5.96 13.94
CA ALA A 171 10.73 -5.09 13.06
C ALA A 171 9.23 -5.25 13.30
N VAL A 172 8.45 -4.18 13.06
CA VAL A 172 6.99 -4.28 12.96
C VAL A 172 6.63 -5.05 11.68
N ARG A 173 6.15 -6.28 11.86
CA ARG A 173 5.74 -7.22 10.81
C ARG A 173 4.74 -8.22 11.37
N CYS A 174 3.84 -8.71 10.52
CA CYS A 174 2.84 -9.72 10.89
C CYS A 174 3.45 -11.05 11.36
N ASN A 175 4.49 -11.53 10.66
CA ASN A 175 5.11 -12.82 10.92
C ASN A 175 6.59 -12.65 11.32
N ILE A 176 6.95 -13.11 12.52
CA ILE A 176 8.32 -13.00 13.06
C ILE A 176 9.36 -13.81 12.26
N HIS A 177 8.95 -14.83 11.51
CA HIS A 177 9.84 -15.63 10.68
C HIS A 177 10.08 -14.99 9.29
N MET A 178 9.46 -13.84 9.01
CA MET A 178 9.60 -13.16 7.73
C MET A 178 10.99 -12.56 7.55
N VAL A 179 11.79 -13.11 6.66
CA VAL A 179 13.17 -12.65 6.46
C VAL A 179 13.19 -11.42 5.55
N GLY A 180 14.02 -10.45 5.91
CA GLY A 180 14.17 -9.22 5.15
C GLY A 180 15.48 -8.53 5.45
N ARG A 181 15.64 -7.34 4.89
CA ARG A 181 16.76 -6.44 5.16
C ARG A 181 16.30 -5.23 5.95
N ILE A 182 17.18 -4.74 6.81
CA ILE A 182 17.04 -3.47 7.51
C ILE A 182 17.94 -2.47 6.80
N TYR A 183 17.36 -1.41 6.26
CA TYR A 183 18.09 -0.45 5.46
C TYR A 183 17.49 0.93 5.58
N ARG A 184 18.31 1.94 5.34
CA ARG A 184 17.88 3.32 5.09
C ARG A 184 18.23 3.70 3.67
N VAL A 185 17.65 4.77 3.15
CA VAL A 185 18.13 5.36 1.89
C VAL A 185 18.88 6.63 2.19
N ASN A 186 20.09 6.70 1.66
CA ASN A 186 20.90 7.89 1.71
C ASN A 186 20.17 9.03 0.98
N PRO A 187 19.89 10.16 1.66
CA PRO A 187 19.12 11.25 1.06
C PRO A 187 19.87 11.93 -0.10
N THR A 188 21.21 11.89 -0.08
CA THR A 188 22.08 12.52 -1.08
C THR A 188 22.25 11.62 -2.32
N THR A 189 22.51 10.33 -2.12
CA THR A 189 22.83 9.41 -3.23
C THR A 189 21.63 8.60 -3.72
N GLY A 190 20.54 8.55 -2.95
CA GLY A 190 19.37 7.71 -3.22
C GLY A 190 19.63 6.20 -3.09
N ARG A 191 20.83 5.79 -2.66
CA ARG A 191 21.20 4.38 -2.51
C ARG A 191 20.70 3.81 -1.18
N ALA A 192 20.38 2.52 -1.20
CA ALA A 192 20.06 1.76 0.00
C ALA A 192 21.33 1.41 0.77
N GLU A 193 21.38 1.76 2.06
CA GLU A 193 22.46 1.45 2.99
C GLU A 193 21.94 0.53 4.09
N LEU A 194 22.66 -0.56 4.39
CA LEU A 194 22.26 -1.51 5.42
C LEU A 194 22.44 -0.92 6.83
N CYS A 195 21.40 -1.05 7.64
CA CYS A 195 21.47 -0.73 9.06
C CYS A 195 21.88 -1.98 9.84
N HIS A 196 23.08 -1.98 10.38
CA HIS A 196 23.65 -3.10 11.14
C HIS A 196 24.10 -2.70 12.55
N ILE A 197 24.13 -1.41 12.85
CA ILE A 197 24.51 -0.86 14.16
C ILE A 197 23.27 -0.23 14.77
N VAL A 198 23.02 -0.58 16.03
CA VAL A 198 22.05 0.09 16.88
C VAL A 198 22.74 1.20 17.68
N ASP A 199 22.00 2.25 17.98
CA ASP A 199 22.46 3.31 18.86
C ASP A 199 22.77 2.73 20.26
N PRO A 200 23.97 2.96 20.83
CA PRO A 200 24.36 2.36 22.10
C PRO A 200 23.57 2.85 23.32
N GLN A 201 22.92 4.02 23.25
CA GLN A 201 22.17 4.60 24.37
C GLN A 201 20.73 4.08 24.40
N THR A 202 20.11 4.00 23.23
CA THR A 202 18.70 3.61 23.08
C THR A 202 18.53 2.12 22.77
N GLY A 203 19.58 1.48 22.24
CA GLY A 203 19.54 0.12 21.70
C GLY A 203 18.70 -0.03 20.42
N MET A 204 18.28 1.08 19.80
CA MET A 204 17.42 1.10 18.61
C MET A 204 18.22 1.35 17.33
N TYR A 205 17.67 0.98 16.17
CA TYR A 205 18.20 1.47 14.90
C TYR A 205 17.94 2.97 14.71
N ASP A 206 18.70 3.60 13.82
CA ASP A 206 18.43 4.95 13.34
C ASP A 206 16.98 5.08 12.85
N GLU A 207 16.36 6.24 13.10
CA GLU A 207 14.95 6.51 12.79
C GLU A 207 14.60 6.36 11.30
N ASN A 208 15.59 6.47 10.41
CA ASN A 208 15.40 6.33 8.97
C ASN A 208 15.58 4.89 8.47
N CYS A 209 15.96 3.97 9.36
CA CYS A 209 16.02 2.55 9.04
C CYS A 209 14.60 1.98 8.95
N VAL A 210 14.36 1.17 7.93
CA VAL A 210 13.10 0.48 7.72
C VAL A 210 13.36 -1.00 7.45
N PHE A 211 12.39 -1.84 7.81
CA PHE A 211 12.40 -3.25 7.43
C PHE A 211 11.73 -3.43 6.07
N SER A 212 12.41 -4.13 5.17
CA SER A 212 11.84 -4.56 3.88
C SER A 212 12.01 -6.06 3.73
N PRO A 213 10.88 -6.81 3.67
CA PRO A 213 10.95 -8.25 3.46
C PRO A 213 11.50 -8.58 2.08
N TYR A 214 12.22 -9.69 1.99
CA TYR A 214 12.71 -10.18 0.71
C TYR A 214 11.54 -10.65 -0.15
N THR A 215 11.45 -10.10 -1.36
CA THR A 215 10.37 -10.39 -2.32
C THR A 215 10.76 -11.44 -3.36
N LEU A 216 12.03 -11.85 -3.38
CA LEU A 216 12.61 -12.77 -4.35
C LEU A 216 13.35 -13.91 -3.64
N GLY A 217 13.17 -15.14 -4.15
CA GLY A 217 13.86 -16.33 -3.68
C GLY A 217 13.13 -17.09 -2.56
N ARG A 218 13.73 -18.21 -2.13
CA ARG A 218 13.13 -19.21 -1.22
C ARG A 218 12.94 -18.73 0.23
N TYR A 219 13.39 -17.52 0.58
CA TYR A 219 13.46 -17.05 1.97
C TYR A 219 12.10 -16.93 2.65
N ASN A 220 11.07 -16.47 1.94
CA ASN A 220 9.73 -16.25 2.48
C ASN A 220 8.68 -17.17 1.82
N ASP A 221 9.13 -18.28 1.22
CA ASP A 221 8.26 -19.17 0.46
C ASP A 221 7.36 -20.05 1.33
N ASN A 222 7.73 -20.27 2.60
CA ASN A 222 7.05 -21.19 3.53
C ASN A 222 6.44 -20.49 4.74
N ILE A 223 6.29 -19.17 4.67
CA ILE A 223 5.60 -18.39 5.70
C ILE A 223 4.28 -17.88 5.12
N THR A 224 3.32 -17.66 6.01
CA THR A 224 2.10 -16.91 5.70
C THR A 224 2.04 -15.67 6.58
N ALA A 225 1.54 -14.57 6.02
CA ALA A 225 1.22 -13.36 6.74
C ALA A 225 -0.24 -12.96 6.49
N SER A 226 -0.75 -12.03 7.27
CA SER A 226 -2.02 -11.37 6.99
C SER A 226 -1.95 -10.64 5.65
N ILE A 227 -3.09 -10.52 4.94
CA ILE A 227 -3.18 -9.65 3.76
C ILE A 227 -2.87 -8.20 4.11
N MET A 228 -2.98 -7.83 5.39
CA MET A 228 -2.68 -6.51 5.91
C MET A 228 -1.19 -6.24 6.19
N ASP A 229 -0.29 -7.22 6.01
CA ASP A 229 1.15 -6.93 5.99
C ASP A 229 1.52 -6.28 4.65
N ARG A 230 1.94 -7.04 3.63
CA ARG A 230 2.30 -6.47 2.32
C ARG A 230 1.76 -7.32 1.20
N GLU A 231 1.33 -6.68 0.12
CA GLU A 231 0.61 -7.32 -0.99
C GLU A 231 1.40 -8.46 -1.67
N PHE A 232 2.72 -8.37 -1.63
CA PHE A 232 3.63 -9.34 -2.24
C PHE A 232 4.00 -10.51 -1.32
N VAL A 233 3.68 -10.43 -0.01
CA VAL A 233 3.95 -11.51 0.93
C VAL A 233 2.89 -12.60 0.76
N PRO A 234 3.25 -13.90 0.73
CA PRO A 234 2.28 -14.98 0.72
C PRO A 234 1.39 -14.96 1.97
N THR A 235 0.09 -15.10 1.77
CA THR A 235 -0.95 -14.85 2.79
C THR A 235 -1.95 -15.99 2.92
N VAL A 236 -2.10 -16.76 1.84
CA VAL A 236 -2.77 -18.05 1.80
C VAL A 236 -1.69 -19.12 1.62
N SER A 237 -1.87 -20.27 2.28
CA SER A 237 -0.90 -21.37 2.22
C SER A 237 -0.73 -21.88 0.79
N LYS A 238 0.42 -22.50 0.49
CA LYS A 238 0.70 -23.04 -0.85
C LYS A 238 -0.31 -24.12 -1.26
N GLU A 239 -0.81 -24.90 -0.32
CA GLU A 239 -1.85 -25.91 -0.55
C GLU A 239 -3.15 -25.28 -1.05
N THR A 240 -3.41 -24.03 -0.66
CA THR A 240 -4.60 -23.27 -1.07
C THR A 240 -4.43 -22.62 -2.45
N LYS A 241 -3.19 -22.39 -2.93
CA LYS A 241 -2.93 -21.80 -4.26
C LYS A 241 -3.32 -22.70 -5.42
N ALA A 242 -3.25 -24.04 -5.28
CA ALA A 242 -3.65 -24.97 -6.34
C ALA A 242 -5.14 -24.85 -6.71
N VAL A 243 -5.96 -24.25 -5.84
CA VAL A 243 -7.40 -24.01 -6.06
C VAL A 243 -7.67 -22.73 -6.88
N LEU A 244 -6.67 -21.86 -7.08
CA LEU A 244 -6.83 -20.59 -7.80
C LEU A 244 -7.11 -20.76 -9.31
N GLU A 245 -6.79 -21.92 -9.89
CA GLU A 245 -7.02 -22.17 -11.32
C GLU A 245 -8.47 -22.56 -11.66
N GLU A 246 -9.31 -22.86 -10.66
CA GLU A 246 -10.68 -23.36 -10.88
C GLU A 246 -11.78 -22.34 -10.46
N TYR A 247 -11.47 -21.35 -9.62
CA TYR A 247 -12.46 -20.43 -9.07
C TYR A 247 -12.31 -19.00 -9.60
N SER A 248 -12.95 -18.71 -10.73
CA SER A 248 -13.15 -17.36 -11.26
C SER A 248 -14.64 -17.03 -11.29
N SER A 249 -15.14 -16.30 -10.29
CA SER A 249 -16.59 -16.02 -10.12
C SER A 249 -16.99 -14.54 -10.22
N ALA A 250 -16.07 -13.63 -10.55
CA ALA A 250 -16.41 -12.22 -10.73
C ALA A 250 -16.87 -11.93 -12.17
N THR A 251 -18.14 -11.60 -12.35
CA THR A 251 -18.65 -11.04 -13.61
C THR A 251 -18.45 -9.53 -13.60
N THR A 252 -17.72 -9.02 -14.59
CA THR A 252 -17.50 -7.59 -14.77
C THR A 252 -18.33 -7.08 -15.94
N THR A 253 -19.12 -6.04 -15.71
CA THR A 253 -19.89 -5.33 -16.73
C THR A 253 -19.42 -3.88 -16.81
N ALA A 254 -19.46 -3.31 -18.01
CA ALA A 254 -19.13 -1.91 -18.23
C ALA A 254 -20.40 -1.11 -18.54
N ALA A 255 -20.52 0.05 -17.91
CA ALA A 255 -21.64 0.95 -18.09
C ALA A 255 -21.14 2.36 -18.44
N ILE A 256 -21.73 2.97 -19.47
CA ILE A 256 -21.40 4.33 -19.91
C ILE A 256 -22.10 5.32 -18.97
N THR A 257 -21.35 6.29 -18.46
CA THR A 257 -21.91 7.39 -17.67
C THR A 257 -22.96 8.15 -18.48
N SER A 258 -24.14 8.36 -17.89
CA SER A 258 -25.22 9.19 -18.46
C SER A 258 -24.83 10.65 -18.57
#